data_AF-X1QH90-F1
#
_entry.id   AF-X1QH90-F1
#
_cell.length_a   1.000
_cell.length_b   1.000
_cell.length_c   1.000
_cell.angle_alpha   90.00
_cell.angle_beta   90.00
_cell.angle_gamma   90.00
#
_symmetry.space_group_name_H-M   'P 1'
#
loop_
_entity.id
_entity.type
_entity.pdbx_description
1 polymer ?
#
loop_
_entity_poly.entity_id
_entity_poly.type
_entity_poly.pdbx_seq_one_letter_code
_entity_poly.pdbx_strand_id
1 'polypeptide(L)' 'MALLAQKHVICEKPLTLKSSESLELLKLAVEKNLVNAVNHNMRFYPMTQQARAMVQSGKIGNVYIIQGSYLQDWLLLE' A
#
# COMPACT_ATOMS: atom_id res chain seq x y z
N MET A 1 2.32 0.44 21.88
CA MET A 1 1.98 0.44 20.45
C MET A 1 1.81 1.90 19.99
N ALA A 2 2.48 2.36 18.94
CA ALA A 2 2.58 3.80 18.61
C ALA A 2 1.24 4.54 18.45
N LEU A 3 0.21 3.89 17.90
CA LEU A 3 -1.15 4.44 17.82
C LEU A 3 -1.79 4.70 19.19
N LEU A 4 -1.56 3.82 20.18
CA LEU A 4 -2.05 4.03 21.56
C LEU A 4 -1.41 5.27 22.22
N ALA A 5 -0.20 5.64 21.78
CA ALA A 5 0.52 6.81 22.23
C ALA A 5 0.19 8.09 21.42
N GLN A 6 -0.94 8.12 20.69
CA GLN A 6 -1.39 9.27 19.89
C GLN A 6 -0.37 9.71 18.83
N LYS A 7 0.30 8.76 18.17
CA LYS A 7 1.25 9.05 17.08
C LYS A 7 0.72 8.53 15.75
N HIS A 8 0.92 9.32 14.70
CA HIS A 8 0.83 8.81 13.34
C HIS A 8 1.93 7.77 13.09
N VAL A 9 1.63 6.77 12.28
CA VAL A 9 2.52 5.63 12.03
C VAL A 9 2.65 5.38 10.53
N ILE A 10 3.89 5.13 10.10
CA ILE A 10 4.20 4.49 8.82
C ILE A 10 4.96 3.20 9.16
N CYS A 11 4.44 2.05 8.75
CA CYS A 11 5.05 0.73 8.98
C CYS A 11 5.56 0.13 7.66
N GLU A 12 6.60 -0.69 7.75
CA GLU A 12 7.05 -1.53 6.64
C GLU A 12 5.97 -2.53 6.20
N LYS A 13 6.09 -3.03 4.96
CA LYS A 13 5.24 -4.08 4.42
C LYS A 13 5.86 -5.47 4.70
N PRO A 14 5.07 -6.53 4.93
CA PRO A 14 3.62 -6.50 5.15
C PRO A 14 3.27 -5.86 6.51
N LEU A 15 2.12 -5.19 6.58
CA LEU A 15 1.69 -4.47 7.79
C LEU A 15 1.54 -5.40 9.02
N THR A 16 0.98 -6.58 8.78
CA THR A 16 0.82 -7.67 9.77
C THR A 16 0.90 -9.02 9.07
N LEU A 17 0.94 -10.11 9.83
CA LEU A 17 0.95 -11.47 9.29
C LEU A 17 -0.46 -11.94 8.88
N LYS A 18 -1.51 -11.46 9.57
CA LYS A 18 -2.91 -11.76 9.25
C LYS A 18 -3.69 -10.49 8.92
N SER A 19 -4.59 -10.57 7.95
CA SER A 19 -5.46 -9.44 7.58
C SER A 19 -6.37 -8.98 8.72
N SER A 20 -6.77 -9.89 9.62
CA SER A 20 -7.55 -9.57 10.82
C SER A 20 -6.81 -8.59 11.74
N GLU A 21 -5.50 -8.75 11.92
CA GLU A 21 -4.67 -7.87 12.75
C GLU A 21 -4.55 -6.47 12.11
N SER A 22 -4.40 -6.41 10.78
CA SER A 22 -4.42 -5.13 10.04
C SER A 22 -5.76 -4.40 10.19
N LEU A 23 -6.89 -5.12 10.24
CA LEU A 23 -8.22 -4.54 10.46
C LEU A 23 -8.35 -3.93 11.86
N GLU A 24 -7.80 -4.56 12.89
CA GLU A 24 -7.77 -4.00 14.25
C GLU A 24 -6.97 -2.70 14.30
N LEU A 25 -5.81 -2.65 13.63
CA LEU A 25 -5.01 -1.44 13.51
C LEU A 25 -5.74 -0.31 12.76
N LEU A 26 -6.47 -0.64 11.68
CA LEU A 26 -7.30 0.32 10.96
C LEU A 26 -8.38 0.92 11.86
N LYS A 27 -9.14 0.08 12.58
CA LYS A 27 -10.19 0.53 13.51
C LYS A 27 -9.62 1.46 14.57
N LEU A 28 -8.50 1.09 15.18
CA LEU A 28 -7.83 1.90 16.19
C LEU A 28 -7.35 3.25 15.64
N ALA A 29 -6.80 3.27 14.43
CA ALA A 29 -6.35 4.49 13.79
C ALA A 29 -7.52 5.44 13.48
N VAL A 30 -8.66 4.90 13.00
CA VAL A 30 -9.89 5.68 12.77
C VAL A 30 -10.45 6.23 14.07
N GLU A 31 -10.58 5.40 15.11
CA GLU A 31 -11.07 5.82 16.43
C GLU A 31 -10.24 6.98 17.01
N LYS A 32 -8.92 6.92 16.84
CA LYS A 32 -7.98 7.93 17.35
C LYS A 32 -7.76 9.10 16.39
N ASN A 33 -8.37 9.09 15.21
CA ASN A 33 -8.14 10.07 14.15
C ASN A 33 -6.64 10.23 13.80
N LEU A 34 -5.95 9.10 13.63
CA LEU A 34 -4.52 9.04 13.31
C LEU A 34 -4.28 8.41 11.93
N VAL A 35 -3.26 8.89 11.23
CA VAL A 35 -2.70 8.19 10.08
C VAL A 35 -2.00 6.90 10.52
N ASN A 36 -2.39 5.78 9.90
CA ASN A 36 -1.68 4.51 9.95
C ASN A 36 -1.43 4.05 8.51
N ALA A 37 -0.21 4.22 8.02
CA ALA A 37 0.16 3.94 6.63
C ALA A 37 1.15 2.78 6.51
N VAL A 38 1.15 2.16 5.34
CA VAL A 38 2.05 1.06 4.98
C VAL A 38 3.02 1.54 3.92
N ASN A 39 4.30 1.16 4.03
CA ASN A 39 5.35 1.55 3.09
C ASN A 39 5.25 0.79 1.76
N HIS A 40 4.23 1.11 0.96
CA HIS A 40 4.16 0.72 -0.46
C HIS A 40 4.90 1.75 -1.31
N ASN A 41 6.20 1.91 -1.07
CA ASN A 41 7.06 2.95 -1.64
C ASN A 41 6.99 3.04 -3.18
N MET A 42 6.86 1.91 -3.88
CA MET A 42 6.79 1.88 -5.35
C MET A 42 5.64 2.73 -5.92
N ARG A 43 4.57 2.98 -5.14
CA ARG A 43 3.46 3.86 -5.55
C ARG A 43 3.90 5.31 -5.78
N PHE A 44 5.02 5.72 -5.19
CA PHE A 44 5.55 7.07 -5.31
C PHE A 44 6.54 7.24 -6.47
N TYR A 45 6.82 6.19 -7.25
CA TYR A 45 7.64 6.33 -8.46
C TYR A 45 6.95 7.20 -9.50
N PRO A 46 7.68 8.10 -10.20
CA PRO A 46 7.08 9.01 -11.18
C PRO A 46 6.25 8.29 -12.25
N MET A 47 6.70 7.10 -12.69
CA MET A 47 5.96 6.29 -13.67
C MET A 47 4.61 5.81 -13.13
N THR A 48 4.55 5.40 -11.86
CA THR A 48 3.29 4.97 -11.23
C THR A 48 2.33 6.15 -11.04
N GLN A 49 2.86 7.31 -10.67
CA GLN A 49 2.06 8.53 -10.53
C GLN A 49 1.55 9.03 -11.89
N GLN A 50 2.37 8.95 -12.94
CA GLN A 50 1.95 9.26 -14.31
C GLN A 50 0.87 8.31 -14.82
N ALA A 51 1.04 7.00 -14.59
CA ALA A 51 0.03 6.00 -14.94
C ALA A 51 -1.31 6.30 -14.25
N ARG A 52 -1.29 6.62 -12.94
CA ARG A 52 -2.47 7.07 -12.19
C ARG A 52 -3.11 8.31 -12.82
N ALA A 53 -2.32 9.34 -13.17
CA ALA A 53 -2.84 10.56 -13.78
C ALA A 53 -3.52 10.29 -15.12
N MET A 54 -2.93 9.44 -15.98
CA MET A 54 -3.49 9.06 -17.28
C MET A 54 -4.81 8.29 -17.14
N VAL A 55 -4.91 7.39 -16.15
CA VAL A 55 -6.15 6.67 -15.84
C VAL A 55 -7.23 7.66 -15.38
N GLN A 56 -6.90 8.54 -14.42
CA GLN A 56 -7.86 9.51 -13.87
C GLN A 56 -8.34 10.53 -14.91
N SER A 57 -7.49 10.90 -15.87
CA SER A 57 -7.87 11.82 -16.94
C SER A 57 -8.67 11.15 -18.08
N GLY A 58 -8.91 9.83 -18.02
CA GLY A 58 -9.56 9.07 -19.08
C GLY A 58 -8.73 8.92 -20.36
N LYS A 59 -7.43 9.26 -20.34
CA LYS A 59 -6.57 9.29 -21.54
C LYS A 59 -6.40 7.91 -22.19
N ILE A 60 -6.53 6.85 -21.41
CA ILE A 60 -6.37 5.46 -21.88
C ILE A 60 -7.70 4.80 -22.28
N GLY A 61 -8.83 5.52 -22.17
CA GLY A 61 -10.16 4.98 -22.42
C GLY A 61 -10.58 3.89 -21.42
N ASN A 62 -11.35 2.91 -21.89
CA ASN A 62 -11.80 1.80 -21.07
C ASN A 62 -10.67 0.78 -20.84
N VAL A 63 -10.43 0.43 -19.57
CA VAL A 63 -9.48 -0.64 -19.21
C VAL A 63 -10.20 -1.97 -19.26
N TYR A 64 -9.79 -2.85 -20.17
CA TYR A 64 -10.37 -4.19 -20.30
C TYR A 64 -9.54 -5.26 -19.59
N ILE A 65 -8.21 -5.14 -19.61
CA ILE A 65 -7.28 -6.14 -19.07
C ILE A 65 -6.12 -5.41 -18.36
N ILE A 66 -5.72 -5.92 -17.20
CA ILE A 66 -4.53 -5.50 -16.45
C ILE A 66 -3.68 -6.74 -16.20
N GLN A 67 -2.40 -6.69 -16.57
CA GLN A 67 -1.42 -7.74 -16.30
C GLN A 67 -0.24 -7.14 -15.54
N GLY A 68 0.26 -7.87 -14.54
CA GLY A 68 1.41 -7.44 -13.74
C GLY A 68 2.16 -8.63 -13.16
N SER A 69 3.47 -8.50 -13.05
CA SER A 69 4.35 -9.53 -12.49
C SER A 69 5.38 -8.86 -11.59
N TYR A 70 5.68 -9.50 -10.46
CA TYR A 70 6.80 -9.12 -9.60
C TYR A 70 7.75 -10.30 -9.53
N LEU A 71 8.69 -10.33 -10.48
CA LEU A 71 9.64 -11.43 -10.63
C LEU A 71 10.79 -11.24 -9.65
N GLN A 72 11.08 -12.27 -8.86
CA GLN A 72 12.17 -12.29 -7.91
C GLN A 72 12.92 -13.62 -8.03
N ASP A 73 14.23 -13.59 -7.93
CA ASP A 73 15.14 -14.74 -8.04
C ASP A 73 15.89 -15.01 -6.74
N TRP A 74 15.52 -14.31 -5.66
CA TRP A 74 16.32 -14.19 -4.44
C TRP A 74 16.56 -15.49 -3.63
N LEU A 75 15.95 -16.61 -4.03
CA LEU A 75 16.18 -17.96 -3.49
C LEU A 75 16.13 -19.03 -4.59
N LEU A 76 16.48 -18.68 -5.84
CA LEU A 76 16.23 -19.55 -6.99
C LEU A 76 16.98 -20.90 -6.92
N LEU A 77 18.12 -20.95 -6.24
CA LEU A 77 19.00 -22.12 -6.15
C LEU A 77 19.13 -22.68 -4.73
N GLU A 78 18.35 -22.18 -3.78
CA GLU A 78 18.30 -22.68 -2.40
C GLU A 78 17.21 -23.75 -2.23
#